data_AF-A0A7J4J227-F1
#
_entry.id   AF-A0A7J4J227-F1
#
_cell.length_a   1.000
_cell.length_b   1.000
_cell.length_c   1.000
_cell.angle_alpha   90.00
_cell.angle_beta   90.00
_cell.angle_gamma   90.00
#
_symmetry.space_group_name_H-M   'P 1'
#
loop_
_entity.id
_entity.type
_entity.pdbx_description
1 polymer ?
#
loop_
_entity_poly.entity_id
_entity_poly.type
_entity_poly.pdbx_seq_one_letter_code
_entity_poly.pdbx_strand_id
1 'polypeptide(L)'
;MEKLQEFRTLLGVAGLVKKEEEEFLKMHEQLIREIIIGGSKYAKGFPDVILHYRKTIASRIENDEKREQSFEGAYKSMRRKLVRTLEKTGANKHAAFLMQNWTTIEQTLRKLQGFMDNPNSWISEQGRQAIYQVANVLLTRQKQIVAFLTQLEQMVKSRLESAGARV
;
A
#
# COMPACT_ATOMS: atom_id res chain seq x y z
N MET A 1 33.57 -2.41 4.20
CA MET A 1 32.67 -3.10 5.16
C MET A 1 31.38 -2.33 5.42
N GLU A 2 31.39 -1.00 5.59
CA GLU A 2 30.17 -0.19 5.84
C GLU A 2 29.07 -0.36 4.79
N LYS A 3 29.39 -0.28 3.49
CA LYS A 3 28.40 -0.46 2.40
C LYS A 3 27.73 -1.84 2.41
N LEU A 4 28.42 -2.89 2.82
CA LEU A 4 27.84 -4.25 2.90
C LEU A 4 26.82 -4.36 4.04
N GLN A 5 27.11 -3.70 5.17
CA GLN A 5 26.18 -3.65 6.30
C GLN A 5 24.92 -2.85 5.95
N GLU A 6 25.07 -1.78 5.16
CA GLU A 6 23.94 -1.00 4.63
C GLU A 6 23.07 -1.84 3.68
N PHE A 7 23.67 -2.62 2.77
CA PHE A 7 22.92 -3.53 1.90
C PHE A 7 22.20 -4.64 2.68
N ARG A 8 22.82 -5.22 3.71
CA ARG A 8 22.14 -6.19 4.59
C ARG A 8 20.96 -5.56 5.33
N THR A 9 21.16 -4.35 5.85
CA THR A 9 20.09 -3.58 6.51
C THR A 9 18.96 -3.29 5.54
N LEU A 10 19.29 -2.89 4.30
CA LEU A 10 18.32 -2.63 3.24
C LEU A 10 17.51 -3.89 2.91
N LEU A 11 18.18 -5.04 2.78
CA LEU A 11 17.52 -6.31 2.50
C LEU A 11 16.52 -6.69 3.60
N GLY A 12 16.94 -6.62 4.86
CA GLY A 12 16.09 -6.95 6.00
C GLY A 12 14.88 -6.02 6.11
N VAL A 13 15.08 -4.71 5.95
CA VAL A 13 13.99 -3.73 6.04
C VAL A 13 13.05 -3.83 4.84
N ALA A 14 13.58 -3.96 3.62
CA ALA A 14 12.76 -4.12 2.41
C ALA A 14 11.90 -5.39 2.47
N GLY A 15 12.45 -6.50 2.97
CA GLY A 15 11.70 -7.75 3.14
C GLY A 15 10.55 -7.64 4.14
N LEU A 16 10.75 -6.94 5.27
CA LEU A 16 9.68 -6.68 6.24
C LEU A 16 8.59 -5.78 5.67
N VAL A 17 8.98 -4.66 5.04
CA VAL A 17 8.01 -3.75 4.41
C VAL A 17 7.22 -4.48 3.32
N LYS A 18 7.89 -5.30 2.49
CA LYS A 18 7.23 -6.06 1.42
C LYS A 18 6.12 -6.96 1.94
N LYS A 19 6.36 -7.73 3.00
CA LYS A 19 5.34 -8.63 3.58
C LYS A 19 4.07 -7.87 3.97
N GLU A 20 4.23 -6.72 4.62
CA GLU A 20 3.10 -5.85 4.98
C GLU A 20 2.38 -5.31 3.74
N GLU A 21 3.12 -4.85 2.73
CA GLU A 21 2.53 -4.36 1.48
C GLU A 21 1.82 -5.47 0.68
N GLU A 22 2.27 -6.72 0.78
CA GLU A 22 1.60 -7.89 0.19
C GLU A 22 0.29 -8.23 0.91
N GLU A 23 0.25 -8.12 2.24
CA GLU A 23 -0.98 -8.27 3.02
C GLU A 23 -1.99 -7.19 2.64
N PHE A 24 -1.55 -5.94 2.53
CA PHE A 24 -2.42 -4.85 2.07
C PHE A 24 -2.90 -5.04 0.64
N LEU A 25 -2.05 -5.57 -0.24
CA LEU A 25 -2.44 -5.90 -1.61
C LEU A 25 -3.59 -6.92 -1.61
N LYS A 26 -3.47 -8.03 -0.87
CA LYS A 26 -4.54 -9.04 -0.78
C LYS A 26 -5.86 -8.45 -0.29
N MET A 27 -5.79 -7.60 0.74
CA MET A 27 -6.97 -6.92 1.27
C MET A 27 -7.60 -5.98 0.23
N HIS A 28 -6.81 -5.15 -0.46
CA HIS A 28 -7.31 -4.26 -1.50
C HIS A 28 -7.89 -5.04 -2.69
N GLU A 29 -7.25 -6.13 -3.10
CA GLU A 29 -7.77 -7.00 -4.17
C GLU A 29 -9.11 -7.61 -3.80
N GLN A 30 -9.25 -8.08 -2.57
CA GLN A 30 -10.52 -8.61 -2.08
C GLN A 30 -11.61 -7.54 -2.08
N LEU A 31 -11.35 -6.38 -1.47
CA LEU A 31 -12.30 -5.27 -1.42
C LEU A 31 -12.77 -4.85 -2.82
N ILE A 32 -11.84 -4.69 -3.75
CA ILE A 32 -12.14 -4.24 -5.11
C ILE A 32 -12.89 -5.31 -5.88
N ARG A 33 -12.53 -6.58 -5.70
CA ARG A 33 -13.27 -7.70 -6.26
C ARG A 33 -14.71 -7.73 -5.76
N GLU A 34 -14.95 -7.49 -4.48
CA GLU A 34 -16.29 -7.46 -3.89
C GLU A 34 -17.09 -6.24 -4.36
N ILE A 35 -16.45 -5.07 -4.48
CA ILE A 35 -17.03 -3.87 -5.09
C ILE A 35 -17.41 -4.11 -6.56
N ILE A 36 -16.54 -4.73 -7.36
CA ILE A 36 -16.75 -5.00 -8.80
C ILE A 36 -17.75 -6.14 -9.04
N ILE A 37 -17.66 -7.25 -8.30
CA ILE A 37 -18.61 -8.38 -8.42
C ILE A 37 -19.98 -8.00 -7.87
N GLY A 38 -20.01 -7.31 -6.72
CA GLY A 38 -21.24 -6.78 -6.13
C GLY A 38 -21.93 -5.76 -7.04
N GLY A 39 -21.17 -4.88 -7.68
CA GLY A 39 -21.72 -3.85 -8.55
C GLY A 39 -22.06 -4.26 -9.98
N SER A 40 -21.43 -5.31 -10.54
CA SER A 40 -21.75 -5.82 -11.88
C SER A 40 -22.95 -6.77 -11.91
N LYS A 41 -23.26 -7.47 -10.80
CA LYS A 41 -24.44 -8.35 -10.71
C LYS A 41 -25.64 -7.71 -9.99
N TYR A 42 -25.41 -6.70 -9.14
CA TYR A 42 -26.47 -6.12 -8.31
C TYR A 42 -26.31 -4.59 -8.22
N ALA A 43 -26.73 -3.85 -9.25
CA ALA A 43 -26.88 -2.39 -9.15
C ALA A 43 -27.79 -1.98 -7.96
N LYS A 44 -28.70 -2.88 -7.53
CA LYS A 44 -29.53 -2.73 -6.32
C LYS A 44 -28.83 -3.07 -5.00
N GLY A 45 -27.76 -3.89 -5.01
CA GLY A 45 -27.04 -4.37 -3.81
C GLY A 45 -25.71 -3.65 -3.54
N PHE A 46 -25.28 -2.76 -4.43
CA PHE A 46 -24.09 -1.93 -4.25
C PHE A 46 -24.12 -1.10 -2.94
N PRO A 47 -25.24 -0.46 -2.54
CA PRO A 47 -25.39 0.15 -1.23
C PRO A 47 -25.02 -0.76 -0.06
N ASP A 48 -25.51 -2.00 -0.06
CA ASP A 48 -25.29 -2.95 1.03
C ASP A 48 -23.85 -3.41 1.10
N VAL A 49 -23.20 -3.60 -0.06
CA VAL A 49 -21.75 -3.87 -0.15
C VAL A 49 -20.96 -2.70 0.42
N ILE A 50 -21.26 -1.47 0.00
CA ILE A 50 -20.58 -0.28 0.53
C ILE A 50 -20.80 -0.16 2.05
N LEU A 51 -22.02 -0.35 2.54
CA LEU A 51 -22.32 -0.29 3.97
C LEU A 51 -21.64 -1.41 4.77
N HIS A 52 -21.55 -2.63 4.21
CA HIS A 52 -20.86 -3.76 4.81
C HIS A 52 -19.36 -3.48 4.97
N TYR A 53 -18.71 -2.95 3.93
CA TYR A 53 -17.27 -2.65 3.95
C TYR A 53 -16.92 -1.28 4.52
N ARG A 54 -17.89 -0.38 4.71
CA ARG A 54 -17.68 0.95 5.32
C ARG A 54 -17.05 0.81 6.71
N LYS A 55 -17.52 -0.12 7.53
CA LYS A 55 -16.92 -0.41 8.85
C LYS A 55 -15.52 -1.00 8.71
N THR A 56 -15.27 -1.85 7.72
CA THR A 56 -13.94 -2.44 7.48
C THR A 56 -12.93 -1.37 7.04
N ILE A 57 -13.32 -0.44 6.17
CA ILE A 57 -12.45 0.62 5.67
C ILE A 57 -12.30 1.74 6.69
N ALA A 58 -13.38 2.13 7.38
CA ALA A 58 -13.30 3.07 8.49
C ALA A 58 -12.47 2.49 9.64
N SER A 59 -12.70 1.24 10.06
CA SER A 59 -11.85 0.53 11.03
C SER A 59 -10.43 0.38 10.52
N ARG A 60 -10.19 0.29 9.21
CA ARG A 60 -8.84 0.24 8.64
C ARG A 60 -8.16 1.59 8.69
N ILE A 61 -8.83 2.68 8.32
CA ILE A 61 -8.31 4.04 8.43
C ILE A 61 -8.10 4.37 9.90
N GLU A 62 -9.04 3.99 10.77
CA GLU A 62 -8.93 4.19 12.21
C GLU A 62 -7.90 3.25 12.84
N ASN A 63 -7.62 2.05 12.29
CA ASN A 63 -6.52 1.19 12.71
C ASN A 63 -5.18 1.63 12.12
N ASP A 64 -5.15 2.22 10.93
CA ASP A 64 -3.97 2.86 10.38
C ASP A 64 -3.70 4.14 11.19
N GLU A 65 -4.70 4.92 11.56
CA GLU A 65 -4.63 6.12 12.41
C GLU A 65 -4.37 5.77 13.88
N LYS A 66 -4.91 4.67 14.43
CA LYS A 66 -4.59 4.15 15.77
C LYS A 66 -3.25 3.42 15.78
N ARG A 67 -2.83 2.75 14.71
CA ARG A 67 -1.43 2.32 14.54
C ARG A 67 -0.52 3.51 14.26
N GLU A 68 -1.04 4.63 13.78
CA GLU A 68 -0.29 5.88 13.73
C GLU A 68 -0.25 6.56 15.09
N GLN A 69 -1.26 6.45 15.95
CA GLN A 69 -1.32 7.12 17.26
C GLN A 69 -0.79 6.28 18.43
N SER A 70 -1.02 4.96 18.43
CA SER A 70 -0.46 3.98 19.38
C SER A 70 0.85 3.35 18.90
N PHE A 71 1.30 3.73 17.69
CA PHE A 71 2.44 3.13 17.01
C PHE A 71 3.05 4.09 15.95
N GLU A 72 3.06 5.40 16.21
CA GLU A 72 3.75 6.40 15.36
C GLU A 72 5.24 6.07 15.14
N GLY A 73 5.77 5.09 15.88
CA GLY A 73 7.15 4.65 15.85
C GLY A 73 7.52 3.35 15.11
N ALA A 74 6.63 2.50 14.55
CA ALA A 74 7.09 1.23 13.93
C ALA A 74 6.80 1.04 12.43
N TYR A 75 5.57 1.15 11.93
CA TYR A 75 5.30 0.92 10.49
C TYR A 75 5.73 2.09 9.61
N LYS A 76 5.32 3.33 9.94
CA LYS A 76 5.94 4.55 9.37
C LYS A 76 7.43 4.60 9.66
N SER A 77 7.91 3.99 10.74
CA SER A 77 9.35 3.89 11.01
C SER A 77 10.05 2.87 10.11
N MET A 78 9.42 1.76 9.72
CA MET A 78 9.97 0.82 8.75
C MET A 78 9.97 1.42 7.34
N ARG A 79 8.89 2.10 6.91
CA ARG A 79 8.86 2.86 5.65
C ARG A 79 9.90 3.99 5.65
N ARG A 80 9.99 4.79 6.73
CA ARG A 80 11.02 5.83 6.91
C ARG A 80 12.43 5.26 6.99
N LYS A 81 12.63 4.12 7.65
CA LYS A 81 13.92 3.41 7.73
C LYS A 81 14.32 2.91 6.35
N LEU A 82 13.38 2.34 5.58
CA LEU A 82 13.60 1.92 4.20
C LEU A 82 14.03 3.11 3.33
N VAL A 83 13.28 4.21 3.38
CA VAL A 83 13.60 5.46 2.66
C VAL A 83 14.98 5.97 3.06
N ARG A 84 15.26 6.12 4.36
CA ARG A 84 16.57 6.57 4.86
C ARG A 84 17.71 5.64 4.45
N THR A 85 17.49 4.33 4.47
CA THR A 85 18.51 3.36 4.04
C THR A 85 18.74 3.46 2.54
N LEU A 86 17.69 3.64 1.73
CA LEU A 86 17.82 3.89 0.29
C LEU A 86 18.61 5.19 0.03
N GLU A 87 18.29 6.28 0.73
CA GLU A 87 19.01 7.56 0.63
C GLU A 87 20.50 7.40 0.98
N LYS A 88 20.83 6.70 2.08
CA LYS A 88 22.22 6.42 2.48
C LYS A 88 22.99 5.60 1.45
N THR A 89 22.33 4.67 0.77
CA THR A 89 22.94 3.87 -0.30
C THR A 89 23.04 4.61 -1.65
N GLY A 90 22.63 5.89 -1.72
CA GLY A 90 22.61 6.70 -2.94
C GLY A 90 21.43 6.43 -3.88
N ALA A 91 20.45 5.64 -3.43
CA ALA A 91 19.27 5.22 -4.19
C ALA A 91 18.08 6.21 -4.07
N ASN A 92 18.35 7.52 -4.12
CA ASN A 92 17.35 8.57 -3.88
C ASN A 92 16.11 8.50 -4.80
N LYS A 93 16.30 8.09 -6.07
CA LYS A 93 15.18 7.91 -7.00
C LYS A 93 14.19 6.83 -6.54
N HIS A 94 14.69 5.78 -5.89
CA HIS A 94 13.87 4.69 -5.35
C HIS A 94 13.14 5.11 -4.06
N ALA A 95 13.80 5.88 -3.21
CA ALA A 95 13.18 6.50 -2.05
C ALA A 95 12.01 7.42 -2.46
N ALA A 96 12.23 8.30 -3.43
CA ALA A 96 11.21 9.21 -3.95
C ALA A 96 10.02 8.45 -4.57
N PHE A 97 10.29 7.38 -5.33
CA PHE A 97 9.24 6.51 -5.89
C PHE A 97 8.33 5.93 -4.80
N LEU A 98 8.92 5.36 -3.73
CA LEU A 98 8.14 4.79 -2.62
C LEU A 98 7.29 5.85 -1.93
N MET A 99 7.88 6.99 -1.58
CA MET A 99 7.17 8.08 -0.93
C MET A 99 6.00 8.59 -1.78
N GLN A 100 6.19 8.80 -3.08
CA GLN A 100 5.13 9.25 -3.97
C GLN A 100 3.97 8.25 -4.02
N ASN A 101 4.26 6.96 -4.10
CA ASN A 101 3.22 5.93 -4.14
C ASN A 101 2.47 5.81 -2.81
N TRP A 102 3.16 5.85 -1.67
CA TRP A 102 2.51 5.84 -0.35
C TRP A 102 1.61 7.07 -0.14
N THR A 103 2.10 8.26 -0.45
CA THR A 103 1.28 9.48 -0.39
C THR A 103 0.05 9.37 -1.28
N THR A 104 0.20 8.82 -2.49
CA THR A 104 -0.93 8.61 -3.41
C THR A 104 -1.94 7.62 -2.83
N ILE A 105 -1.48 6.53 -2.21
CA ILE A 105 -2.34 5.54 -1.53
C ILE A 105 -3.13 6.19 -0.40
N GLU A 106 -2.47 6.95 0.47
CA GLU A 106 -3.12 7.66 1.59
C GLU A 106 -4.21 8.62 1.09
N GLN A 107 -3.91 9.43 0.07
CA GLN A 107 -4.90 10.32 -0.55
C GLN A 107 -6.06 9.57 -1.20
N THR A 108 -5.77 8.42 -1.81
CA THR A 108 -6.76 7.56 -2.49
C THR A 108 -7.70 6.91 -1.47
N LEU A 109 -7.17 6.43 -0.35
CA LEU A 109 -7.96 5.89 0.77
C LEU A 109 -8.90 6.95 1.36
N ARG A 110 -8.41 8.18 1.58
CA ARG A 110 -9.25 9.30 2.05
C ARG A 110 -10.36 9.64 1.06
N LYS A 111 -10.09 9.61 -0.25
CA LYS A 111 -11.12 9.81 -1.28
C LYS A 111 -12.17 8.69 -1.27
N LEU A 112 -11.73 7.43 -1.16
CA LEU A 112 -12.64 6.29 -1.04
C LEU A 112 -13.54 6.44 0.20
N GLN A 113 -12.96 6.81 1.35
CA GLN A 113 -13.73 7.07 2.57
C GLN A 113 -14.79 8.15 2.34
N GLY A 114 -14.41 9.28 1.74
CA GLY A 114 -15.35 10.36 1.41
C GLY A 114 -16.50 9.90 0.51
N PHE A 115 -16.23 9.02 -0.46
CA PHE A 115 -17.29 8.41 -1.26
C PHE A 115 -18.18 7.49 -0.43
N MET A 116 -17.61 6.64 0.42
CA MET A 116 -18.39 5.71 1.25
C MET A 116 -19.27 6.42 2.28
N ASP A 117 -18.79 7.53 2.83
CA ASP A 117 -19.52 8.33 3.81
C ASP A 117 -20.66 9.16 3.20
N ASN A 118 -20.64 9.38 1.88
CA ASN A 118 -21.69 10.10 1.16
C ASN A 118 -22.58 9.15 0.35
N PRO A 119 -23.81 8.86 0.80
CA PRO A 119 -24.75 7.99 0.07
C PRO A 119 -24.96 8.37 -1.40
N ASN A 120 -24.98 9.67 -1.70
CA ASN A 120 -25.16 10.15 -3.07
C ASN A 120 -24.02 9.73 -4.01
N SER A 121 -22.84 9.46 -3.45
CA SER A 121 -21.65 9.02 -4.19
C SER A 121 -21.66 7.55 -4.61
N TRP A 122 -22.57 6.71 -4.12
CA TRP A 122 -22.66 5.30 -4.54
C TRP A 122 -24.05 4.86 -4.99
N ILE A 123 -25.08 5.68 -4.74
CA ILE A 123 -26.42 5.47 -5.29
C ILE A 123 -26.46 5.74 -6.80
N SER A 124 -25.67 6.71 -7.29
CA SER A 124 -25.59 7.05 -8.71
C SER A 124 -24.58 6.20 -9.48
N GLU A 125 -24.85 5.94 -10.77
CA GLU A 125 -23.91 5.21 -11.64
C GLU A 125 -22.57 5.94 -11.78
N GLN A 126 -22.61 7.27 -11.98
CA GLN A 126 -21.40 8.08 -12.05
C GLN A 126 -20.57 8.00 -10.76
N GLY A 127 -21.24 7.98 -9.60
CA GLY A 127 -20.59 7.79 -8.31
C GLY A 127 -19.94 6.41 -8.17
N ARG A 128 -20.63 5.34 -8.60
CA ARG A 128 -20.05 3.98 -8.65
C ARG A 128 -18.81 3.92 -9.54
N GLN A 129 -18.86 4.53 -10.72
CA GLN A 129 -17.71 4.60 -11.63
C GLN A 129 -16.52 5.36 -11.00
N ALA A 130 -16.79 6.46 -10.29
CA ALA A 130 -15.75 7.19 -9.56
C ALA A 130 -15.10 6.32 -8.46
N ILE A 131 -15.90 5.55 -7.71
CA ILE A 131 -15.41 4.61 -6.71
C ILE A 131 -14.52 3.55 -7.37
N TYR A 132 -14.94 2.95 -8.50
CA TYR A 132 -14.13 1.97 -9.21
C TYR A 132 -12.79 2.55 -9.69
N GLN A 133 -12.80 3.77 -10.23
CA GLN A 133 -11.58 4.43 -10.68
C GLN A 133 -10.60 4.65 -9.53
N VAL A 134 -11.09 5.16 -8.39
CA VAL A 134 -10.24 5.42 -7.23
C VAL A 134 -9.75 4.11 -6.60
N ALA A 135 -10.59 3.08 -6.53
CA ALA A 135 -10.21 1.72 -6.16
C ALA A 135 -9.09 1.16 -7.07
N ASN A 136 -9.22 1.30 -8.39
CA ASN A 136 -8.21 0.84 -9.33
C ASN A 136 -6.87 1.58 -9.18
N VAL A 137 -6.89 2.88 -8.86
CA VAL A 137 -5.68 3.64 -8.53
C VAL A 137 -5.01 3.05 -7.29
N LEU A 138 -5.76 2.80 -6.22
CA LEU A 138 -5.24 2.19 -4.99
C LEU A 138 -4.53 0.87 -5.30
N LEU A 139 -5.19 -0.01 -6.05
CA LEU A 139 -4.64 -1.32 -6.41
C LEU A 139 -3.39 -1.21 -7.25
N THR A 140 -3.41 -0.33 -8.25
CA THR A 140 -2.27 -0.13 -9.16
C THR A 140 -1.05 0.34 -8.38
N ARG A 141 -1.20 1.32 -7.47
CA ARG A 141 -0.10 1.83 -6.65
C ARG A 141 0.41 0.78 -5.67
N GLN A 142 -0.48 0.02 -5.04
CA GLN A 142 -0.09 -1.08 -4.15
C GLN A 142 0.73 -2.15 -4.90
N LYS A 143 0.30 -2.55 -6.10
CA LYS A 143 1.03 -3.50 -6.96
C LYS A 143 2.40 -2.97 -7.36
N GLN A 144 2.49 -1.68 -7.69
CA GLN A 144 3.75 -1.03 -8.05
C GLN A 144 4.76 -1.07 -6.88
N ILE A 145 4.31 -0.86 -5.64
CA ILE A 145 5.16 -0.95 -4.45
C ILE A 145 5.65 -2.38 -4.25
N VAL A 146 4.75 -3.37 -4.24
CA VAL A 146 5.11 -4.78 -4.03
C VAL A 146 6.09 -5.27 -5.10
N ALA A 147 5.84 -4.93 -6.37
CA ALA A 147 6.72 -5.26 -7.48
C ALA A 147 8.10 -4.60 -7.31
N PHE A 148 8.14 -3.31 -6.97
CA PHE A 148 9.38 -2.60 -6.70
C PHE A 148 10.17 -3.22 -5.55
N LEU A 149 9.51 -3.53 -4.42
CA LEU A 149 10.17 -4.13 -3.25
C LEU A 149 10.72 -5.52 -3.57
N THR A 150 10.03 -6.28 -4.42
CA THR A 150 10.52 -7.58 -4.91
C THR A 150 11.77 -7.43 -5.77
N GLN A 151 11.80 -6.46 -6.68
CA GLN A 151 12.99 -6.17 -7.50
C GLN A 151 14.15 -5.65 -6.66
N LEU A 152 13.86 -4.78 -5.68
CA LEU A 152 14.85 -4.26 -4.73
C LEU A 152 15.49 -5.40 -3.93
N GLU A 153 14.68 -6.32 -3.43
CA GLU A 153 15.14 -7.50 -2.71
C GLU A 153 16.09 -8.34 -3.58
N GLN A 154 15.69 -8.67 -4.81
CA GLN A 154 16.51 -9.45 -5.75
C GLN A 154 17.83 -8.75 -6.09
N MET A 155 17.78 -7.44 -6.38
CA MET A 155 18.96 -6.64 -6.70
C MET A 155 19.95 -6.62 -5.52
N VAL A 156 19.46 -6.43 -4.29
CA VAL A 156 20.32 -6.36 -3.11
C VAL A 156 20.93 -7.74 -2.80
N LYS A 157 20.18 -8.84 -2.94
CA LYS A 157 20.72 -10.20 -2.80
C LYS A 157 21.86 -10.46 -3.80
N SER A 158 21.63 -10.17 -5.08
CA SER A 158 22.64 -10.35 -6.14
C SER A 158 23.92 -9.54 -5.86
N ARG A 159 23.79 -8.31 -5.34
CA ARG A 159 24.94 -7.48 -4.94
C ARG A 159 25.71 -8.04 -3.76
N LEU A 160 25.01 -8.58 -2.75
CA LEU A 160 25.64 -9.19 -1.59
C LEU A 160 26.39 -10.48 -1.96
N GLU A 161 25.77 -11.33 -2.78
CA GLU A 161 26.38 -12.57 -3.30
C GLU A 161 27.64 -12.26 -4.12
N SER A 162 27.57 -11.28 -5.01
CA SER A 162 28.70 -10.85 -5.86
C SER A 162 29.86 -10.28 -5.04
N ALA A 163 29.59 -9.77 -3.84
CA ALA A 163 30.60 -9.29 -2.90
C ALA A 163 31.13 -10.39 -1.95
N GLY A 164 30.75 -11.66 -2.17
CA GLY A 164 31.13 -12.80 -1.33
C GLY A 164 30.46 -12.82 0.04
N ALA A 165 29.42 -12.00 0.25
CA ALA A 165 28.67 -12.00 1.49
C ALA A 165 27.57 -13.07 1.45
N ARG A 166 27.52 -13.93 2.48
CA ARG A 166 26.37 -14.83 2.68
C ARG A 166 25.12 -13.99 2.96
N VAL A 167 24.06 -14.23 2.18
CA VAL A 167 22.75 -13.57 2.23
C VAL A 167 21.84 -14.29 3.21
#